data_AF-A0A7X9FS42-F1
#
_entry.id   AF-A0A7X9FS42-F1
#
_cell.length_a   1.000
_cell.length_b   1.000
_cell.length_c   1.000
_cell.angle_alpha   90.00
_cell.angle_beta   90.00
_cell.angle_gamma   90.00
#
_symmetry.space_group_name_H-M   'P 1'
#
loop_
_entity.id
_entity.type
_entity.pdbx_description
1 polymer ?
#
loop_
_entity_poly.entity_id
_entity_poly.type
_entity_poly.pdbx_seq_one_letter_code
_entity_poly.pdbx_strand_id
1 'polypeptide(L)' 'MEEVDTKQFERIEALKQKKKQMKLGGGEARIEAQHKRGKLTAWERINYLCDPDTFTELGSFIELRNDHFGLGEKKVP' A
#
# COMPACT_ATOMS: atom_id res chain seq x y z
N MET A 1 20.35 0.51 28.05
CA MET A 1 19.53 -0.57 27.47
C MET A 1 18.14 -0.08 27.04
N GLU A 2 17.69 1.12 27.46
CA GLU A 2 16.40 1.71 27.05
C GLU A 2 16.38 2.35 25.66
N GLU A 3 17.50 2.95 25.19
CA GLU A 3 17.51 3.75 23.95
C GLU A 3 17.32 2.92 22.65
N VAL A 4 17.71 1.64 22.68
CA VAL A 4 17.59 0.73 21.52
C VAL A 4 16.13 0.33 21.28
N ASP A 5 15.34 0.21 22.36
CA ASP A 5 13.95 -0.22 22.30
C ASP A 5 13.06 0.89 21.69
N THR A 6 13.28 2.15 22.10
CA THR A 6 12.54 3.31 21.57
C THR A 6 12.73 3.48 20.06
N LYS A 7 13.97 3.39 19.57
CA LYS A 7 14.26 3.52 18.13
C LYS A 7 13.71 2.37 17.30
N GLN A 8 13.66 1.16 17.87
CA GLN A 8 13.01 0.02 17.21
C GLN A 8 11.50 0.21 17.13
N PHE A 9 10.88 0.68 18.21
CA PHE A 9 9.45 0.98 18.25
C PHE A 9 9.06 2.03 17.20
N GLU A 10 9.80 3.13 17.10
CA GLU A 10 9.57 4.17 16.09
C GLU A 10 9.63 3.63 14.66
N ARG A 11 10.61 2.76 14.36
CA ARG A 11 10.76 2.12 13.05
C ARG A 11 9.59 1.20 12.71
N ILE A 12 9.09 0.46 13.70
CA ILE A 12 7.93 -0.43 13.54
C ILE A 12 6.68 0.41 13.24
N GLU A 13 6.47 1.51 13.96
CA GLU A 13 5.34 2.39 13.71
C GLU A 13 5.42 3.08 12.35
N ALA A 14 6.61 3.56 11.96
CA ALA A 14 6.83 4.11 10.61
C ALA A 14 6.52 3.08 9.52
N LEU A 15 6.91 1.82 9.71
CA LEU A 15 6.59 0.73 8.78
C LEU A 15 5.08 0.48 8.67
N LYS A 16 4.36 0.46 9.81
CA LYS A 16 2.91 0.30 9.83
C LYS A 16 2.21 1.45 9.12
N GLN A 17 2.65 2.69 9.35
CA GLN A 17 2.12 3.86 8.66
C GLN A 17 2.37 3.80 7.15
N LYS A 18 3.58 3.42 6.73
CA LYS A 18 3.90 3.25 5.31
C LYS A 18 3.01 2.19 4.66
N LYS A 19 2.81 1.03 5.30
CA LYS A 19 1.88 -0.01 4.81
C LYS A 19 0.45 0.52 4.64
N LYS A 20 -0.05 1.32 5.59
CA LYS A 20 -1.38 1.94 5.48
C LYS A 20 -1.47 2.87 4.27
N GLN A 21 -0.44 3.68 4.03
CA GLN A 21 -0.38 4.56 2.87
C GLN A 21 -0.37 3.77 1.55
N MET A 22 0.39 2.68 1.47
CA MET A 22 0.44 1.87 0.25
C MET A 22 -0.89 1.20 -0.08
N LYS A 23 -1.70 0.86 0.93
CA LYS A 23 -3.07 0.36 0.70
C LYS A 23 -4.00 1.37 0.02
N LEU A 24 -3.70 2.67 0.08
CA LEU A 24 -4.45 3.69 -0.65
C LEU A 24 -4.16 3.66 -2.16
N GLY A 25 -3.07 3.02 -2.59
CA GLY A 25 -2.71 2.84 -4.00
C GLY A 25 -2.68 4.17 -4.76
N GLY A 26 -3.54 4.28 -5.78
CA GLY A 26 -3.71 5.49 -6.60
C GLY A 26 -4.38 6.69 -5.89
N GLY A 27 -4.61 6.60 -4.57
CA GLY A 27 -5.22 7.64 -3.74
C GLY A 27 -6.75 7.57 -3.69
N GLU A 28 -7.33 8.28 -2.72
CA GLU A 28 -8.77 8.30 -2.44
C GLU A 28 -9.62 8.63 -3.66
N ALA A 29 -9.20 9.62 -4.46
CA ALA A 29 -9.90 10.01 -5.69
C ALA A 29 -10.05 8.84 -6.69
N ARG A 30 -9.05 7.95 -6.78
CA ARG A 30 -9.10 6.78 -7.67
C ARG A 30 -9.95 5.65 -7.09
N ILE A 31 -9.94 5.49 -5.77
CA ILE A 31 -10.80 4.55 -5.05
C ILE A 31 -12.26 4.92 -5.28
N GLU A 32 -12.63 6.18 -5.02
CA GLU A 32 -14.00 6.66 -5.28
C GLU A 32 -14.42 6.48 -6.73
N ALA A 33 -13.52 6.75 -7.68
CA ALA A 33 -13.81 6.56 -9.10
C ALA A 33 -14.09 5.09 -9.47
N GLN A 34 -13.48 4.12 -8.78
CA GLN A 34 -13.85 2.70 -8.95
C GLN A 34 -15.23 2.41 -8.38
N HIS A 35 -15.50 2.86 -7.16
CA HIS A 35 -16.79 2.65 -6.50
C HIS A 35 -17.95 3.28 -7.26
N LYS A 36 -17.77 4.51 -7.78
CA LYS A 36 -18.77 5.20 -8.64
C LYS A 36 -19.09 4.43 -9.91
N ARG A 37 -18.18 3.57 -10.38
CA ARG A 37 -18.38 2.67 -11.53
C ARG A 37 -18.95 1.31 -11.15
N GLY A 38 -19.34 1.11 -9.89
CA GLY A 38 -19.82 -0.17 -9.36
C GLY A 38 -18.72 -1.23 -9.26
N LYS A 39 -17.45 -0.81 -9.16
CA LYS A 39 -16.30 -1.71 -9.12
C LYS A 39 -15.64 -1.70 -7.75
N LEU A 40 -15.24 -2.88 -7.31
CA LEU A 40 -14.32 -3.05 -6.18
C LEU A 40 -12.90 -2.68 -6.58
N THR A 41 -12.14 -2.14 -5.62
CA THR A 41 -10.68 -1.96 -5.68
C THR A 41 -9.96 -3.32 -5.67
N ALA A 42 -8.65 -3.31 -5.94
CA ALA A 42 -7.85 -4.53 -5.90
C ALA A 42 -7.88 -5.19 -4.50
N TRP A 43 -7.72 -4.40 -3.44
CA TRP A 43 -7.77 -4.88 -2.06
C TRP A 43 -9.13 -5.45 -1.66
N GLU A 44 -10.22 -4.79 -2.05
CA GLU A 44 -11.58 -5.29 -1.78
C GLU A 44 -11.85 -6.62 -2.50
N ARG A 45 -11.32 -6.80 -3.71
CA ARG A 45 -11.43 -8.09 -4.43
C ARG A 45 -10.63 -9.20 -3.76
N ILE A 46 -9.43 -8.91 -3.27
CA ILE A 46 -8.62 -9.87 -2.51
C ILE A 46 -9.38 -10.30 -1.25
N ASN A 47 -9.89 -9.33 -0.47
CA ASN A 47 -10.65 -9.61 0.74
C ASN A 47 -11.97 -10.37 0.49
N TYR A 48 -12.58 -10.18 -0.69
CA TYR A 48 -13.77 -10.91 -1.09
C TYR A 48 -13.47 -12.36 -1.51
N LEU A 49 -12.32 -12.58 -2.15
CA LEU A 49 -11.95 -13.88 -2.72
C LEU A 49 -11.28 -14.81 -1.71
N CYS A 50 -10.41 -14.26 -0.85
CA CYS A 50 -9.61 -15.03 0.08
C CYS A 50 -10.33 -15.20 1.42
N ASP A 51 -10.12 -16.35 2.07
CA ASP A 51 -10.56 -16.54 3.44
C ASP A 51 -9.87 -15.51 4.36
N PRO A 52 -10.56 -15.02 5.40
CA PRO A 52 -9.98 -14.09 6.36
C PRO A 52 -8.64 -14.58 6.89
N ASP A 53 -7.68 -13.66 6.98
CA ASP A 53 -6.32 -13.90 7.50
C ASP A 53 -5.46 -14.94 6.75
N THR A 54 -5.85 -15.35 5.54
CA THR A 54 -5.04 -16.29 4.72
C THR A 54 -4.16 -15.61 3.68
N PHE A 55 -4.52 -14.41 3.22
CA PHE A 55 -3.77 -13.71 2.19
C PHE A 55 -2.46 -13.14 2.73
N THR A 56 -1.33 -13.48 2.09
CA THR A 56 -0.01 -12.91 2.38
C THR A 56 0.48 -12.10 1.19
N GLU A 57 0.64 -10.79 1.39
CA GLU A 57 1.12 -9.88 0.36
C GLU A 57 2.62 -10.06 0.09
N LEU A 58 3.01 -10.08 -1.18
CA LEU A 58 4.40 -10.08 -1.61
C LEU A 58 4.70 -8.80 -2.38
N GLY A 59 5.88 -8.22 -2.15
CA GLY A 59 6.35 -7.08 -2.93
C GLY A 59 5.61 -5.76 -2.65
N SER A 60 5.03 -5.59 -1.47
CA SER A 60 4.22 -4.40 -1.12
C SER A 60 4.93 -3.06 -1.33
N PHE A 61 6.27 -3.03 -1.44
CA PHE A 61 7.10 -1.82 -1.57
C PHE A 61 7.80 -1.69 -2.92
N ILE A 62 7.38 -2.45 -3.94
CA ILE A 62 8.01 -2.41 -5.26
C ILE A 62 7.62 -1.11 -5.96
N GLU A 63 8.63 -0.32 -6.34
CA GLU A 63 8.46 0.90 -7.13
C GLU A 63 9.00 0.70 -8.55
N LEU A 64 8.39 1.39 -9.52
CA LEU A 64 8.91 1.47 -10.87
C LEU A 64 10.29 2.14 -10.86
N ARG A 65 11.28 1.52 -11.53
CA ARG A 65 12.65 2.04 -11.64
C ARG A 65 12.95 2.74 -12.97
N ASN A 66 12.02 2.67 -13.91
CA ASN A 66 12.16 3.23 -15.24
C ASN A 66 11.57 4.66 -15.28
N ASP A 67 12.27 5.56 -15.97
CA ASP A 67 11.91 6.97 -16.12
C ASP A 67 11.39 7.32 -17.53
N HIS A 68 11.45 6.39 -18.48
CA HIS A 68 10.97 6.61 -19.84
C HIS A 68 9.51 7.08 -19.88
N PHE A 69 9.19 7.95 -20.84
CA PHE A 69 7.85 8.53 -21.05
C PHE A 69 7.30 9.32 -19.85
N GLY A 70 8.18 9.91 -19.01
CA GLY A 70 7.76 10.72 -17.86
C GLY A 70 7.20 9.90 -16.69
N LEU A 71 7.42 8.58 -16.69
CA LEU A 71 6.92 7.69 -15.64
C LEU A 71 7.68 7.84 -14.31
N GLY A 72 8.88 8.42 -14.34
CA GLY A 72 9.69 8.66 -13.13
C GLY A 72 9.14 9.76 -12.21
N GLU A 73 8.24 10.62 -12.70
CA GLU A 73 7.68 11.74 -11.92
C GLU A 73 6.60 11.29 -10.94
N LYS A 74 5.91 10.18 -11.24
CA LYS A 74 4.84 9.64 -10.40
C LYS A 74 5.34 8.43 -9.63
N LYS A 75 5.70 8.67 -8.37
CA LYS A 75 5.84 7.60 -7.39
C LYS A 75 4.45 7.12 -6.98
N VAL A 76 4.01 6.05 -7.62
CA VAL A 76 2.83 5.29 -7.20
C VAL A 76 3.32 4.20 -6.26
N PRO A 77 2.71 4.01 -5.07
CA PRO A 77 2.91 2.79 -4.31
C PRO A 77 2.40 1.55 -5.07
#